data_AF-A0A743PBD5-F1
#
_entry.id   AF-A0A743PBD5-F1
#
_cell.length_a   1.000
_cell.length_b   1.000
_cell.length_c   1.000
_cell.angle_alpha   90.00
_cell.angle_beta   90.00
_cell.angle_gamma   90.00
#
_symmetry.space_group_name_H-M   'P 1'
#
loop_
_entity.id
_entity.type
_entity.pdbx_description
1 polymer ?
#
loop_
_entity_poly.entity_id
_entity_poly.type
_entity_poly.pdbx_seq_one_letter_code
_entity_poly.pdbx_strand_id
1 'polypeptide(L)' 'IILYPPDKRIRDLDNYNKALFDALTHAGVWEDDSQVKRMVVEWGPVIPKGRVEITITKYRPTAGAVAA' A
#
# COMPACT_ATOMS: atom_id res chain seq x y z
N ILE A 1 -2.69 -1.89 -2.84
CA ILE A 1 -2.84 -2.35 -1.44
C ILE A 1 -4.33 -2.55 -1.21
N ILE A 2 -4.73 -3.74 -0.76
CA ILE A 2 -6.12 -4.03 -0.40
C ILE A 2 -6.18 -4.19 1.11
N LEU A 3 -6.98 -3.32 1.75
CA LEU A 3 -7.21 -3.34 3.19
C LEU A 3 -8.53 -4.06 3.49
N TYR A 4 -8.49 -5.14 4.25
CA TYR A 4 -9.67 -5.88 4.69
C TYR A 4 -9.94 -5.54 6.16
N PRO A 5 -10.94 -4.71 6.46
CA PRO A 5 -11.18 -4.28 7.83
C PRO A 5 -11.74 -5.43 8.69
N PRO A 6 -11.44 -5.47 9.99
CA PRO A 6 -11.94 -6.50 10.90
C PRO A 6 -13.44 -6.37 11.22
N ASP A 7 -14.01 -5.18 11.03
CA ASP A 7 -15.38 -4.83 11.35
C ASP A 7 -15.87 -3.64 10.49
N LYS A 8 -17.11 -3.21 10.68
CA LYS A 8 -17.75 -2.13 9.89
C LYS A 8 -17.52 -0.71 10.45
N ARG A 9 -16.61 -0.51 11.43
CA ARG A 9 -16.29 0.82 11.93
C ARG A 9 -15.62 1.65 10.84
N ILE A 10 -16.01 2.92 10.77
CA ILE A 10 -15.41 3.93 9.90
C ILE A 10 -13.95 4.12 10.32
N ARG A 11 -13.05 4.12 9.34
CA ARG A 11 -11.61 4.25 9.50
C ARG A 11 -11.04 5.07 8.35
N ASP A 12 -10.02 5.85 8.64
CA ASP A 12 -9.28 6.55 7.60
C ASP A 12 -8.31 5.58 6.92
N LEU A 13 -8.30 5.61 5.59
CA LEU A 13 -7.55 4.68 4.74
C LEU A 13 -6.03 4.89 4.87
N ASP A 14 -5.61 6.13 5.06
CA ASP A 14 -4.22 6.57 5.13
C ASP A 14 -3.51 6.16 6.41
N ASN A 15 -4.23 6.10 7.55
CA ASN A 15 -3.69 5.67 8.84
C ASN A 15 -3.03 4.28 8.81
N TYR A 16 -3.46 3.40 7.91
CA TYR A 16 -2.90 2.07 7.75
C TYR A 16 -1.55 2.07 7.04
N ASN A 17 -1.32 3.01 6.11
CA ASN A 17 -0.15 2.96 5.23
C ASN A 17 1.16 3.16 6.00
N LYS A 18 1.18 4.03 7.02
CA LYS A 18 2.39 4.31 7.80
C LYS A 18 2.96 3.04 8.45
N ALA A 19 2.13 2.31 9.19
CA ALA A 19 2.56 1.07 9.84
C ALA A 19 2.97 -0.02 8.85
N LEU A 20 2.30 -0.09 7.68
CA LEU A 20 2.65 -1.04 6.63
C LEU A 20 4.00 -0.72 6.01
N PHE A 21 4.29 0.55 5.73
CA PHE A 21 5.57 0.97 5.17
C PHE A 21 6.72 0.75 6.14
N ASP A 22 6.54 1.13 7.40
CA ASP A 22 7.52 0.88 8.47
C ASP A 22 7.86 -0.61 8.55
N ALA A 23 6.85 -1.50 8.48
CA ALA A 23 7.04 -2.95 8.49
C ALA A 23 7.79 -3.47 7.24
N LEU A 24 7.48 -2.95 6.05
CA LEU A 24 8.16 -3.35 4.80
C LEU A 24 9.61 -2.91 4.77
N THR A 25 9.91 -1.70 5.25
CA THR A 25 11.27 -1.18 5.41
C THR A 25 12.03 -1.99 6.45
N HIS A 26 11.43 -2.25 7.62
CA HIS A 26 12.06 -3.06 8.67
C HIS A 26 12.34 -4.50 8.22
N ALA A 27 11.46 -5.08 7.39
CA ALA A 27 11.65 -6.41 6.82
C ALA A 27 12.65 -6.44 5.64
N GLY A 28 13.10 -5.28 5.15
CA GLY A 28 14.01 -5.19 4.00
C GLY A 28 13.38 -5.60 2.66
N VAL A 29 12.04 -5.52 2.53
CA VAL A 29 11.33 -5.80 1.26
C VAL A 29 11.72 -4.77 0.20
N TRP A 30 11.98 -3.54 0.64
CA TRP A 30 12.55 -2.44 -0.11
C TRP A 30 13.49 -1.66 0.81
N GLU A 31 14.23 -0.69 0.29
CA GLU A 31 15.14 0.12 1.11
C GLU A 31 14.40 1.21 1.89
N ASP A 32 13.44 1.87 1.23
CA ASP A 32 12.75 3.05 1.76
C ASP A 32 11.44 3.30 0.99
N ASP A 33 10.44 3.90 1.63
CA ASP A 33 9.15 4.18 1.01
C ASP A 33 9.23 5.27 -0.07
N SER A 34 10.30 6.08 -0.11
CA SER A 34 10.60 7.02 -1.22
C SER A 34 10.79 6.34 -2.59
N GLN A 35 10.98 5.01 -2.63
CA GLN A 35 11.02 4.21 -3.85
C GLN A 35 9.65 4.08 -4.51
N VAL A 36 8.55 4.26 -3.76
CA VAL A 36 7.17 4.14 -4.27
C VAL A 36 6.82 5.34 -5.16
N LYS A 37 6.69 5.11 -6.47
CA LYS A 37 6.31 6.16 -7.44
C LYS A 37 4.82 6.20 -7.77
N ARG A 38 4.11 5.09 -7.54
CA ARG A 38 2.68 4.96 -7.78
C ARG A 38 2.11 3.99 -6.77
N MET A 39 1.02 4.39 -6.13
CA MET A 39 0.32 3.55 -5.17
C MET A 39 -1.19 3.66 -5.41
N VAL A 40 -1.86 2.52 -5.32
CA VAL A 40 -3.33 2.41 -5.28
C VAL A 40 -3.68 1.72 -3.97
N VAL A 41 -4.61 2.32 -3.21
CA VAL A 41 -5.10 1.77 -1.95
C VAL A 41 -6.62 1.69 -2.05
N GLU A 42 -7.18 0.55 -1.68
CA GLU A 42 -8.61 0.30 -1.74
C GLU A 42 -9.09 -0.54 -0.56
N TRP A 43 -10.36 -0.40 -0.23
CA TRP A 43 -11.03 -1.24 0.75
C TRP A 43 -11.51 -2.54 0.11
N GLY A 44 -11.13 -3.66 0.73
CA GLY A 44 -11.74 -4.96 0.50
C GLY A 44 -12.95 -5.20 1.42
N PRO A 45 -13.58 -6.39 1.31
CA PRO A 45 -14.64 -6.82 2.23
C PRO A 45 -14.15 -6.94 3.68
N VAL A 46 -15.10 -6.92 4.62
CA VAL A 46 -14.82 -7.17 6.05
C VAL A 46 -14.38 -8.63 6.24
N ILE A 47 -13.20 -8.84 6.83
CA ILE A 47 -12.67 -10.17 7.17
C ILE A 47 -12.35 -10.19 8.66
N PRO A 48 -12.89 -11.15 9.46
CA PRO A 48 -12.59 -11.25 10.88
C PRO A 48 -11.07 -11.28 11.15
N LYS A 49 -10.64 -10.56 12.19
CA LYS A 49 -9.21 -10.30 12.55
C LYS A 49 -8.46 -9.37 11.60
N GLY A 50 -9.08 -8.94 10.50
CA GLY A 50 -8.47 -8.05 9.52
C GLY A 50 -7.43 -8.75 8.67
N ARG A 51 -7.15 -8.17 7.50
CA ARG A 51 -6.10 -8.64 6.60
C ARG A 51 -5.61 -7.47 5.75
N VAL A 52 -4.36 -7.55 5.34
CA VAL A 52 -3.81 -6.64 4.34
C VAL A 52 -3.15 -7.47 3.25
N GLU A 53 -3.44 -7.14 1.99
CA GLU A 53 -2.75 -7.70 0.84
C GLU A 53 -1.98 -6.58 0.12
N ILE A 54 -0.68 -6.81 -0.07
CA ILE A 54 0.22 -5.88 -0.75
C ILE A 54 0.78 -6.57 -1.98
N THR A 55 0.65 -5.91 -3.13
CA THR A 55 1.29 -6.31 -4.39
C THR A 55 2.30 -5.24 -4.77
N ILE A 56 3.56 -5.64 -4.94
CA ILE A 56 4.67 -4.75 -5.30
C ILE A 56 5.16 -5.14 -6.69
N THR A 57 5.23 -4.16 -7.59
CA THR A 57 5.69 -4.35 -8.96
C THR A 57 6.70 -3.29 -9.34
N LYS A 58 7.73 -3.64 -10.09
CA LYS A 58 8.73 -2.68 -10.58
C LYS A 58 8.06 -1.58 -11.40
N TYR A 59 8.29 -0.32 -11.02
CA TYR A 59 7.76 0.82 -11.75
C TYR A 59 8.36 0.89 -13.16
N ARG A 60 7.51 0.94 -14.17
CA ARG A 60 7.89 1.23 -15.55
C ARG A 60 7.28 2.59 -15.92
N PRO A 61 8.09 3.60 -16.26
CA PRO A 61 7.56 4.85 -16.79
C PRO A 61 6.73 4.55 -18.04
N THR A 62 5.50 5.08 -18.09
CA THR A 62 4.75 5.09 -19.34
C THR A 62 5.49 6.05 -20.29
N ALA A 63 5.65 5.69 -21.56
CA ALA A 63 6.45 6.41 -22.56
C ALA A 63 6.08 7.90 -22.78
N GLY A 64 5.03 8.42 -22.13
CA GLY A 64 4.63 9.83 -22.17
C GLY A 64 5.16 10.71 -21.04
N ALA A 65 5.95 10.19 -20.09
CA ALA A 65 6.49 11.00 -18.98
C ALA A 65 7.90 11.58 -19.25
N VAL A 66 8.43 11.41 -20.47
CA VAL A 66 9.70 12.00 -20.91
C VAL A 66 9.40 13.11 -21.92
N ALA A 67 8.73 14.17 -21.45
CA ALA A 67 8.56 15.41 -22.21
C ALA A 67 8.39 16.58 -21.23
N ALA A 68 9.51 17.06 -20.70
CA ALA A 68 9.76 18.44 -20.27
C ALA A 68 11.25 18.59 -19.92
#